data_AF-A0A535A206-F1
#
_entry.id   AF-A0A535A206-F1
#
_cell.length_a   1.000
_cell.length_b   1.000
_cell.length_c   1.000
_cell.angle_alpha   90.00
_cell.angle_beta   90.00
_cell.angle_gamma   90.00
#
_symmetry.space_group_name_H-M   'P 1'
#
loop_
_entity.id
_entity.type
_entity.pdbx_description
1 polymer ?
#
loop_
_entity_poly.entity_id
_entity_poly.type
_entity_poly.pdbx_seq_one_letter_code
_entity_poly.pdbx_strand_id
1 'polypeptide(L)'
;MDLYPWLVFLHIAGGFTFVLGHGASAIAAMRLRTEREPERVRALLDLSSGSLTLSYIGLLLLLAAGIAAGFGGGLWGRLWIWSSLVLLVVITVAMYPLGSQYYAKVRHAVGLRTYQDKKGDPDPVPASAAELDMLLTSSRPALLAAIGGVGLLLILWLMVLKPF
;
A
#
# COMPACT_ATOMS: atom_id res chain seq x y z
N MET A 1 5.34 -34.69 2.73
CA MET A 1 4.40 -33.73 2.14
C MET A 1 5.16 -32.93 1.10
N ASP A 2 4.59 -32.72 -0.08
CA ASP A 2 5.21 -31.85 -1.09
C ASP A 2 5.20 -30.39 -0.59
N LEU A 3 6.32 -29.69 -0.78
CA LEU A 3 6.52 -28.31 -0.34
C LEU A 3 5.75 -27.33 -1.26
N TYR A 4 5.60 -27.67 -2.53
CA TYR A 4 5.03 -26.76 -3.53
C TYR A 4 3.60 -26.28 -3.21
N PRO A 5 2.63 -27.15 -2.83
CA PRO A 5 1.29 -26.69 -2.44
C PRO A 5 1.29 -25.72 -1.25
N TRP A 6 2.20 -25.92 -0.28
CA TRP A 6 2.34 -25.02 0.87
C TRP A 6 2.88 -23.65 0.46
N LEU A 7 3.82 -23.58 -0.48
CA LEU A 7 4.32 -22.32 -1.02
C LEU A 7 3.21 -21.55 -1.76
N VAL A 8 2.39 -22.24 -2.55
CA VAL A 8 1.23 -21.62 -3.21
C VAL A 8 0.22 -21.11 -2.19
N PHE A 9 -0.09 -21.89 -1.14
CA PHE A 9 -0.96 -21.45 -0.06
C PHE A 9 -0.43 -20.19 0.63
N LEU A 10 0.86 -20.16 1.00
CA LEU A 10 1.48 -19.00 1.64
C LEU A 10 1.50 -17.78 0.74
N HIS A 11 1.72 -17.95 -0.57
CA HIS A 11 1.61 -16.88 -1.54
C HIS A 11 0.21 -16.26 -1.53
N ILE A 12 -0.84 -17.10 -1.63
CA ILE A 12 -2.23 -16.65 -1.60
C ILE A 12 -2.55 -15.96 -0.26
N ALA A 13 -2.20 -16.58 0.86
CA ALA A 13 -2.42 -16.02 2.20
C ALA A 13 -1.71 -14.67 2.39
N GLY A 14 -0.49 -14.52 1.87
CA GLY A 14 0.23 -13.25 1.81
C GLY A 14 -0.53 -12.20 1.00
N GLY A 15 -1.08 -12.58 -0.16
CA GLY A 15 -1.94 -11.73 -0.97
C GLY A 15 -3.19 -11.23 -0.24
N PHE A 16 -3.91 -12.11 0.44
CA PHE A 16 -5.05 -11.71 1.28
C PHE A 16 -4.63 -10.77 2.42
N THR A 17 -3.53 -11.08 3.11
CA THR A 17 -2.99 -10.24 4.18
C THR A 17 -2.62 -8.85 3.67
N PHE A 18 -1.98 -8.79 2.50
CA PHE A 18 -1.64 -7.54 1.81
C PHE A 18 -2.90 -6.73 1.52
N VAL A 19 -3.91 -7.32 0.89
CA VAL A 19 -5.15 -6.60 0.52
C VAL A 19 -5.92 -6.12 1.75
N LEU A 20 -5.97 -6.91 2.83
CA LEU A 20 -6.62 -6.50 4.08
C LEU A 20 -5.95 -5.26 4.69
N GLY A 21 -4.63 -5.28 4.85
CA GLY A 21 -3.89 -4.12 5.36
C GLY A 21 -3.98 -2.92 4.41
N HIS A 22 -3.80 -3.15 3.11
CA HIS A 22 -3.69 -2.07 2.13
C HIS A 22 -5.05 -1.42 1.90
N GLY A 23 -6.11 -2.24 1.85
CA GLY A 23 -7.50 -1.80 1.76
C GLY A 23 -7.94 -1.02 3.00
N ALA A 24 -7.59 -1.47 4.21
CA ALA A 24 -7.88 -0.72 5.43
C ALA A 24 -7.21 0.67 5.42
N SER A 25 -5.94 0.74 4.99
CA SER A 25 -5.24 2.02 4.82
C SER A 25 -5.90 2.91 3.75
N ALA A 26 -6.31 2.34 2.61
CA ALA A 26 -7.02 3.07 1.55
C ALA A 26 -8.38 3.61 2.02
N ILE A 27 -9.13 2.86 2.82
CA ILE A 27 -10.40 3.31 3.39
C ILE A 27 -10.16 4.45 4.39
N ALA A 28 -9.18 4.32 5.29
CA ALA A 28 -8.81 5.39 6.22
C ALA A 28 -8.42 6.67 5.46
N ALA A 29 -7.64 6.53 4.40
CA ALA A 29 -7.27 7.60 3.48
C ALA A 29 -8.47 8.29 2.81
N MET A 30 -9.50 7.53 2.43
CA MET A 30 -10.74 8.09 1.87
C MET A 30 -11.57 8.80 2.93
N ARG A 31 -11.61 8.28 4.16
CA ARG A 31 -12.30 8.91 5.30
C ARG A 31 -11.66 10.22 5.73
N LEU A 32 -10.33 10.33 5.66
CA LEU A 32 -9.60 11.57 5.93
C LEU A 32 -10.13 12.76 5.12
N ARG A 33 -10.63 12.53 3.90
CA ARG A 33 -11.14 13.60 3.04
C ARG A 33 -12.36 14.33 3.61
N THR A 34 -13.13 13.65 4.45
CA THR A 34 -14.35 14.19 5.07
C THR A 34 -14.14 14.60 6.53
N GLU A 35 -12.97 14.34 7.11
CA GLU A 35 -12.69 14.62 8.52
C GLU A 35 -12.13 16.03 8.69
N ARG A 36 -12.52 16.74 9.75
CA ARG A 36 -12.07 18.11 10.04
C ARG A 36 -11.54 18.27 11.46
N GLU A 37 -11.83 17.29 12.32
CA GLU A 37 -11.31 17.27 13.68
C GLU A 37 -9.85 16.75 13.68
N PRO A 38 -8.85 17.54 14.10
CA PRO A 38 -7.44 17.14 14.02
C PRO A 38 -7.14 15.86 14.80
N GLU A 39 -7.81 15.61 15.92
CA GLU A 39 -7.62 14.40 16.71
C GLU A 39 -8.08 13.14 15.96
N ARG A 40 -9.22 13.21 15.26
CA ARG A 40 -9.70 12.11 14.41
C ARG A 40 -8.80 11.89 13.20
N VAL A 41 -8.27 12.96 12.62
CA VAL A 41 -7.27 12.87 11.55
C VAL A 41 -6.04 12.09 12.04
N ARG A 42 -5.51 12.39 13.23
CA ARG A 42 -4.39 11.64 13.82
C ARG A 42 -4.73 10.17 14.00
N ALA A 43 -5.89 9.85 14.59
CA ALA A 43 -6.33 8.47 14.78
C ALA A 43 -6.44 7.68 13.46
N LEU A 44 -6.96 8.30 12.39
CA LEU A 44 -7.02 7.68 11.07
C LEU A 44 -5.63 7.48 10.44
N LEU A 45 -4.70 8.42 10.65
CA LEU A 45 -3.31 8.29 10.20
C LEU A 45 -2.57 7.17 10.95
N ASP A 46 -2.82 7.00 12.24
CA ASP A 46 -2.24 5.92 13.05
C ASP A 46 -2.79 4.56 12.61
N LEU A 47 -4.11 4.45 12.43
CA LEU A 47 -4.75 3.25 11.88
C LEU A 47 -4.19 2.90 10.49
N SER A 48 -4.04 3.91 9.61
CA SER A 48 -3.43 3.73 8.29
C SER A 48 -1.99 3.24 8.38
N SER A 49 -1.20 3.77 9.33
CA SER A 49 0.19 3.35 9.56
C SER A 49 0.27 1.88 9.99
N GLY A 50 -0.53 1.48 10.99
CA GLY A 50 -0.59 0.09 11.44
C GLY A 50 -1.06 -0.86 10.34
N SER A 51 -2.05 -0.44 9.55
CA SER A 51 -2.58 -1.21 8.42
C SER A 51 -1.55 -1.37 7.29
N LEU A 52 -0.72 -0.36 7.03
CA LEU A 52 0.39 -0.46 6.08
C LEU A 52 1.49 -1.42 6.56
N THR A 53 1.78 -1.47 7.86
CA THR A 53 2.69 -2.50 8.41
C THR A 53 2.19 -3.90 8.12
N LEU A 54 0.90 -4.17 8.35
CA LEU A 54 0.29 -5.46 8.00
C LEU A 54 0.37 -5.73 6.48
N SER A 55 0.18 -4.69 5.67
CA SER A 55 0.31 -4.78 4.21
C SER A 55 1.71 -5.23 3.80
N TYR A 56 2.76 -4.63 4.38
CA TYR A 56 4.14 -4.97 4.06
C TYR A 56 4.52 -6.39 4.50
N ILE A 57 4.00 -6.85 5.64
CA ILE A 57 4.15 -8.25 6.07
C ILE A 57 3.51 -9.19 5.04
N GLY A 58 2.27 -8.89 4.62
CA GLY A 58 1.57 -9.65 3.59
C GLY A 58 2.30 -9.66 2.24
N LEU A 59 2.81 -8.50 1.82
CA LEU A 59 3.57 -8.35 0.57
C LEU A 59 4.87 -9.17 0.61
N LEU A 60 5.59 -9.14 1.72
CA LEU A 60 6.81 -9.92 1.90
C LEU A 60 6.51 -11.42 1.83
N LEU A 61 5.47 -11.88 2.53
CA LEU A 61 5.04 -13.27 2.52
C LEU A 61 4.61 -13.73 1.10
N LEU A 62 3.78 -12.91 0.43
CA LEU A 62 3.36 -13.11 -0.96
C LEU A 62 4.58 -13.31 -1.86
N LEU A 63 5.53 -12.37 -1.83
CA LEU A 63 6.69 -12.39 -2.72
C LEU A 63 7.64 -13.55 -2.40
N ALA A 64 7.98 -13.76 -1.14
CA ALA A 64 8.90 -14.83 -0.75
C ALA A 64 8.35 -16.22 -1.14
N ALA A 65 7.07 -16.47 -0.84
CA ALA A 65 6.42 -17.74 -1.20
C ALA A 65 6.22 -17.88 -2.71
N GLY A 66 5.86 -16.79 -3.41
CA GLY A 66 5.69 -16.78 -4.86
C GLY A 66 6.99 -17.03 -5.63
N ILE A 67 8.09 -16.42 -5.20
CA ILE A 67 9.43 -16.63 -5.77
C ILE A 67 9.85 -18.10 -5.56
N ALA A 68 9.70 -18.62 -4.34
CA ALA A 68 10.01 -20.02 -4.03
C ALA A 68 9.16 -20.99 -4.87
N ALA A 69 7.86 -20.73 -5.01
CA ALA A 69 6.97 -21.51 -5.88
C ALA A 69 7.39 -21.41 -7.37
N GLY A 70 7.83 -20.24 -7.82
CA GLY A 70 8.34 -20.03 -9.17
C GLY A 70 9.52 -20.95 -9.50
N PHE A 71 10.46 -21.12 -8.56
CA PHE A 71 11.56 -22.07 -8.71
C PHE A 71 11.08 -23.52 -8.62
N GLY A 72 10.28 -23.87 -7.59
CA GLY A 72 9.78 -25.24 -7.40
C GLY A 72 8.92 -25.75 -8.55
N GLY A 73 8.21 -24.86 -9.25
CA GLY A 73 7.36 -25.19 -10.39
C GLY A 73 7.98 -24.92 -11.77
N GLY A 74 9.23 -24.44 -11.85
CA GLY A 74 9.88 -24.11 -13.13
C GLY A 74 9.16 -23.03 -13.94
N LEU A 75 8.55 -22.04 -13.28
CA LEU A 75 7.62 -21.08 -13.91
C LEU A 75 8.31 -19.85 -14.53
N TRP A 76 9.63 -19.68 -14.33
CA TRP A 76 10.36 -18.48 -14.77
C TRP A 76 10.45 -18.29 -16.28
N GLY A 77 10.15 -19.32 -17.08
CA GLY A 77 10.01 -19.22 -18.54
C GLY A 77 8.65 -18.67 -18.99
N ARG A 78 7.72 -18.38 -18.08
CA ARG A 78 6.36 -17.90 -18.39
C ARG A 78 6.31 -16.37 -18.37
N LEU A 79 5.83 -15.78 -19.45
CA LEU A 79 5.79 -14.33 -19.61
C LEU A 79 4.78 -13.65 -18.66
N TRP A 80 3.70 -14.34 -18.27
CA TRP A 80 2.74 -13.81 -17.30
C TRP A 80 3.36 -13.57 -15.91
N ILE A 81 4.34 -14.36 -15.48
CA ILE A 81 5.07 -14.15 -14.22
C ILE A 81 5.82 -12.81 -14.27
N TRP A 82 6.61 -12.60 -15.32
CA TRP A 82 7.39 -11.39 -15.49
C TRP A 82 6.50 -10.16 -15.63
N SER A 83 5.39 -10.28 -16.36
CA SER A 83 4.42 -9.19 -16.51
C SER A 83 3.81 -8.79 -15.15
N SER A 84 3.45 -9.77 -14.31
CA SER A 84 2.95 -9.50 -12.96
C SER A 84 3.99 -8.81 -12.08
N LEU A 85 5.25 -9.25 -12.11
CA LEU A 85 6.33 -8.67 -11.31
C LEU A 85 6.67 -7.24 -11.76
N VAL A 86 6.81 -7.01 -13.07
CA VAL A 86 7.06 -5.68 -13.63
C VAL A 86 5.90 -4.74 -13.29
N LEU A 87 4.66 -5.21 -13.45
CA LEU A 87 3.48 -4.41 -13.13
C LEU A 87 3.45 -4.05 -11.64
N LEU A 88 3.73 -5.00 -10.73
CA LEU A 88 3.83 -4.73 -9.29
C LEU A 88 4.88 -3.65 -8.97
N VAL A 89 6.06 -3.74 -9.60
CA VAL A 89 7.13 -2.74 -9.42
C VAL A 89 6.67 -1.36 -9.93
N VAL A 90 6.08 -1.31 -11.12
CA VAL A 90 5.58 -0.05 -11.71
C VAL A 90 4.53 0.59 -10.82
N ILE A 91 3.55 -0.17 -10.32
CA ILE A 91 2.51 0.31 -9.40
C ILE A 91 3.16 0.83 -8.11
N THR A 92 4.10 0.08 -7.55
CA THR A 92 4.80 0.46 -6.31
C THR A 92 5.56 1.78 -6.48
N VAL A 93 6.34 1.90 -7.55
CA VAL A 93 7.11 3.12 -7.87
C VAL A 93 6.19 4.30 -8.15
N ALA A 94 5.04 4.08 -8.79
CA ALA A 94 4.05 5.12 -9.00
C ALA A 94 3.42 5.58 -7.68
N MET A 95 2.93 4.66 -6.86
CA MET A 95 2.21 4.99 -5.64
C MET A 95 3.09 5.57 -4.53
N TYR A 96 4.34 5.11 -4.41
CA TYR A 96 5.23 5.48 -3.31
C TYR A 96 5.46 7.00 -3.16
N PRO A 97 5.92 7.76 -4.17
CA PRO A 97 6.12 9.21 -4.04
C PRO A 97 4.78 9.96 -3.90
N LEU A 98 3.75 9.54 -4.65
CA LEU A 98 2.41 10.13 -4.61
C LEU A 98 1.79 10.06 -3.21
N GLY A 99 1.91 8.92 -2.55
CA GLY A 99 1.42 8.70 -1.19
C GLY A 99 2.31 9.33 -0.13
N SER A 100 3.60 9.02 -0.13
CA SER A 100 4.51 9.45 0.94
C SER A 100 4.57 10.96 1.09
N GLN A 101 4.72 11.71 -0.01
CA GLN A 101 4.79 13.17 0.04
C GLN A 101 3.47 13.80 0.50
N TYR A 102 2.34 13.26 0.06
CA TYR A 102 1.03 13.76 0.45
C TYR A 102 0.75 13.52 1.93
N TYR A 103 0.91 12.29 2.41
CA TYR A 103 0.62 11.96 3.80
C TYR A 103 1.67 12.49 4.78
N ALA A 104 2.88 12.82 4.31
CA ALA A 104 3.83 13.59 5.11
C ALA A 104 3.27 14.99 5.42
N LYS A 105 2.78 15.70 4.39
CA LYS A 105 2.14 17.02 4.57
C LYS A 105 0.91 16.95 5.47
N VAL A 106 0.06 15.93 5.32
CA VAL A 106 -1.13 15.75 6.17
C VAL A 106 -0.73 15.48 7.62
N ARG A 107 0.30 14.65 7.87
CA ARG A 107 0.83 14.39 9.22
C ARG A 107 1.40 15.67 9.84
N HIS A 108 2.23 16.41 9.12
CA HIS A 108 2.77 17.69 9.57
C HIS A 108 1.68 18.70 9.90
N ALA A 109 0.62 18.78 9.08
CA ALA A 109 -0.51 19.69 9.31
C ALA A 109 -1.27 19.40 10.63
N VAL A 110 -1.17 18.19 11.16
CA VAL A 110 -1.71 17.83 12.49
C VAL A 110 -0.63 17.68 13.55
N GLY A 111 0.58 18.19 13.32
CA GLY A 111 1.67 18.18 14.30
C GLY A 111 2.34 16.82 14.52
N LEU A 112 2.15 15.87 13.60
CA LEU A 112 2.80 14.55 13.66
C LEU A 112 4.07 14.53 12.82
N ARG A 113 5.13 13.93 13.37
CA ARG A 113 6.35 13.61 12.63
C ARG A 113 6.12 12.45 11.65
N THR A 114 7.04 12.34 10.71
CA THR A 114 7.07 11.35 9.63
C THR A 114 8.45 10.73 9.54
N TYR A 115 8.59 9.63 8.78
CA TYR A 115 9.90 9.03 8.52
C TYR A 115 10.84 9.94 7.69
N GLN A 116 10.31 11.01 7.08
CA GLN A 116 11.06 11.94 6.27
C GLN A 116 11.76 13.02 7.12
N ASP A 117 11.33 13.18 8.38
CA ASP A 117 11.91 14.16 9.30
C ASP A 117 13.20 13.63 9.91
N LYS A 118 14.25 14.47 9.97
CA LYS A 118 15.53 14.06 10.54
C LYS A 118 15.50 14.13 12.05
N LYS A 119 16.34 13.33 12.69
CA LYS A 119 16.57 13.43 14.13
C LYS A 119 17.13 14.81 14.47
N GLY A 120 16.41 15.58 15.28
CA GLY A 120 16.78 16.94 15.67
C GLY A 120 16.00 18.05 14.97
N ASP A 121 15.23 17.74 13.91
CA ASP A 121 14.30 18.73 13.34
C ASP A 121 13.25 19.11 14.39
N PRO A 122 12.81 20.39 14.42
CA PRO A 122 11.75 20.83 15.32
C PRO A 122 10.46 20.08 15.03
N ASP A 123 9.61 19.94 16.05
CA ASP A 123 8.32 19.27 15.86
C ASP A 123 7.42 20.11 14.93
N PRO A 124 6.66 19.47 14.02
CA PRO A 124 5.81 20.18 13.09
C PRO A 124 4.76 21.03 13.82
N VAL A 125 4.65 22.29 13.42
CA VAL A 125 3.60 23.17 13.93
C VAL A 125 2.28 22.82 13.23
N PRO A 126 1.19 22.51 13.98
CA PRO A 126 -0.11 22.25 13.37
C PRO A 126 -0.57 23.40 12.48
N ALA A 127 -1.13 23.06 11.32
CA ALA A 127 -1.66 24.02 10.38
C ALA A 127 -2.98 24.63 10.88
N SER A 128 -3.37 25.75 10.29
CA SER A 128 -4.71 26.32 10.53
C SER A 128 -5.81 25.37 10.04
N ALA A 129 -7.03 25.52 10.57
CA ALA A 129 -8.18 24.72 10.15
C ALA A 129 -8.46 24.81 8.64
N ALA A 130 -8.28 26.00 8.05
CA ALA A 130 -8.48 26.23 6.62
C ALA A 130 -7.42 25.53 5.75
N GLU A 131 -6.16 25.55 6.18
CA GLU A 131 -5.08 24.84 5.47
C GLU A 131 -5.26 23.32 5.56
N LEU A 132 -5.67 22.81 6.72
CA LEU A 132 -5.97 21.40 6.91
C LEU A 132 -7.14 20.95 6.02
N ASP A 133 -8.23 21.71 5.97
CA ASP A 133 -9.37 21.44 5.08
C ASP A 133 -8.95 21.38 3.61
N MET A 134 -8.16 22.37 3.16
CA MET A 134 -7.63 22.40 1.79
C MET A 134 -6.75 21.18 1.47
N LEU A 135 -5.92 20.74 2.43
CA LEU A 135 -5.10 19.54 2.25
C LEU A 135 -5.96 18.27 2.13
N LEU A 136 -6.98 18.13 2.97
CA LEU A 136 -7.81 16.93 3.06
C LEU A 136 -8.79 16.77 1.89
N THR A 137 -9.23 17.86 1.26
CA THR A 137 -10.12 17.81 0.08
C THR A 137 -9.44 17.29 -1.21
N SER A 138 -8.11 17.11 -1.18
CA SER A 138 -7.31 16.52 -2.26
C SER A 138 -7.88 15.22 -2.84
N SER A 139 -7.73 15.04 -4.15
CA SER A 139 -8.11 13.81 -4.87
C SER A 139 -7.04 12.71 -4.81
N ARG A 140 -5.87 12.98 -4.21
CA ARG A 140 -4.76 12.02 -4.14
C ARG A 140 -5.15 10.66 -3.53
N PRO A 141 -5.93 10.57 -2.43
CA PRO A 141 -6.39 9.28 -1.93
C PRO A 141 -7.18 8.46 -2.95
N ALA A 142 -8.05 9.12 -3.73
CA ALA A 142 -8.86 8.46 -4.75
C ALA A 142 -8.00 7.99 -5.93
N LEU A 143 -7.03 8.81 -6.36
CA LEU A 143 -6.07 8.43 -7.39
C LEU A 143 -5.23 7.21 -6.97
N LEU A 144 -4.71 7.22 -5.75
CA LEU A 144 -3.95 6.08 -5.20
C LEU A 144 -4.79 4.82 -5.13
N ALA A 145 -6.04 4.92 -4.65
CA ALA A 145 -6.97 3.80 -4.61
C ALA A 145 -7.29 3.26 -6.01
N ALA A 146 -7.43 4.13 -7.02
CA ALA A 146 -7.66 3.73 -8.40
C ALA A 146 -6.44 3.00 -9.00
N ILE A 147 -5.23 3.55 -8.83
CA ILE A 147 -3.98 2.94 -9.30
C ILE A 147 -3.80 1.55 -8.66
N GLY A 148 -3.93 1.48 -7.33
CA GLY A 148 -3.79 0.23 -6.58
C GLY A 148 -4.87 -0.79 -6.95
N GLY A 149 -6.14 -0.37 -7.04
CA GLY A 149 -7.26 -1.24 -7.37
C GLY A 149 -7.20 -1.81 -8.78
N VAL A 150 -6.98 -0.96 -9.79
CA VAL A 150 -6.83 -1.41 -11.19
C VAL A 150 -5.59 -2.29 -11.33
N GLY A 151 -4.47 -1.88 -10.73
CA GLY A 151 -3.23 -2.64 -10.75
C GLY A 151 -3.38 -4.04 -10.13
N LEU A 152 -4.05 -4.14 -8.98
CA LEU A 152 -4.31 -5.41 -8.31
C LEU A 152 -5.21 -6.33 -9.15
N LEU A 153 -6.25 -5.79 -9.79
CA LEU A 153 -7.13 -6.57 -10.66
C LEU A 153 -6.38 -7.11 -11.88
N LEU A 154 -5.49 -6.31 -12.48
CA LEU A 154 -4.65 -6.76 -13.59
C LEU A 154 -3.66 -7.85 -13.18
N ILE A 155 -3.01 -7.71 -12.02
CA ILE A 155 -2.12 -8.76 -11.47
C ILE A 155 -2.93 -10.04 -11.20
N LEU A 156 -4.10 -9.93 -10.57
CA LEU A 156 -4.97 -11.08 -10.33
C LEU A 156 -5.35 -11.80 -11.63
N TRP A 157 -5.73 -11.03 -12.66
CA TRP A 157 -6.04 -11.55 -13.98
C TRP A 157 -4.86 -12.31 -14.61
N LEU A 158 -3.65 -11.73 -14.55
CA LEU A 158 -2.42 -12.38 -15.05
C LEU A 158 -2.14 -13.70 -14.32
N MET A 159 -2.27 -13.72 -12.99
CA MET A 159 -1.96 -14.89 -12.16
C MET A 159 -2.99 -16.02 -12.30
N VAL A 160 -4.26 -15.66 -12.53
CA VAL A 160 -5.36 -16.63 -12.63
C VAL A 160 -5.51 -17.16 -14.06
N LEU A 161 -5.61 -16.27 -15.05
CA LEU A 161 -5.89 -16.67 -16.44
C LEU A 161 -4.63 -17.03 -17.24
N LYS A 162 -3.45 -16.56 -16.83
CA LYS A 162 -2.15 -16.95 -17.40
C LYS A 162 -2.14 -16.87 -18.95
N PRO A 163 -2.44 -15.70 -19.52
CA PRO A 163 -2.75 -15.56 -20.95
C PRO A 163 -1.59 -15.88 -21.92
N PHE A 164 -0.34 -15.98 -21.43
CA PHE A 164 0.86 -16.24 -22.23
C PHE A 164 2.02 -16.84 -21.41
#